data_AF-Q1PYJ0-F1
#
_entry.id   AF-Q1PYJ0-F1
#
_cell.length_a   1.000
_cell.length_b   1.000
_cell.length_c   1.000
_cell.angle_alpha   90.00
_cell.angle_beta   90.00
_cell.angle_gamma   90.00
#
_symmetry.space_group_name_H-M   'P 1'
#
loop_
_entity.id
_entity.type
_entity.pdbx_description
1 polymer ?
#
loop_
_entity_poly.entity_id
_entity_poly.type
_entity_poly.pdbx_seq_one_letter_code
_entity_poly.pdbx_strand_id
1 'polypeptide(L)' 'MIGRAEKGIIITTSSFTNAAVVEANREGAPKVELVDGAKLVEMFQRVELGVKKRTVYDVDLSYFERFRD' A
#
# COMPACT_ATOMS: atom_id res chain seq x y z
N MET A 1 -27.41 3.38 16.37
CA MET A 1 -26.53 2.73 17.37
C MET A 1 -25.22 2.42 16.67
N ILE A 2 -24.21 3.30 16.79
CA ILE A 2 -22.85 3.04 16.31
C ILE A 2 -22.19 2.18 17.39
N GLY A 3 -21.65 1.01 17.01
CA GLY A 3 -21.06 0.04 17.94
C GLY A 3 -19.92 0.63 18.78
N ARG A 4 -19.53 -0.07 19.85
CA ARG A 4 -18.47 0.34 20.81
C ARG A 4 -17.05 0.46 20.21
N ALA A 5 -16.91 0.31 18.90
CA ALA A 5 -15.62 0.33 18.22
C ALA A 5 -15.31 1.75 17.70
N GLU A 6 -14.09 2.21 17.94
CA GLU A 6 -13.63 3.55 17.56
C GLU A 6 -13.30 3.67 16.06
N LYS A 7 -12.96 2.54 15.43
CA LYS A 7 -12.55 2.45 14.02
C LYS A 7 -12.76 1.04 13.46
N GLY A 8 -13.25 0.93 12.23
CA GLY A 8 -13.25 -0.31 11.44
C GLY A 8 -12.07 -0.36 10.47
N ILE A 9 -11.62 -1.57 10.10
CA ILE A 9 -10.61 -1.76 9.06
C ILE A 9 -11.15 -2.76 8.04
N ILE A 10 -11.09 -2.43 6.75
CA ILE A 10 -11.42 -3.32 5.64
C ILE A 10 -10.13 -3.62 4.89
N ILE A 11 -9.80 -4.92 4.78
CA ILE A 11 -8.59 -5.39 4.13
C ILE A 11 -8.97 -6.19 2.88
N THR A 12 -8.30 -5.93 1.76
CA THR A 12 -8.42 -6.70 0.52
C THR A 12 -7.07 -6.84 -0.17
N THR A 13 -6.92 -7.86 -1.00
CA THR A 13 -5.74 -8.04 -1.86
C THR A 13 -5.83 -7.27 -3.17
N SER A 14 -7.03 -6.80 -3.56
CA SER A 14 -7.26 -5.95 -4.74
C SER A 14 -7.23 -4.46 -4.37
N SER A 15 -7.65 -3.58 -5.28
CA SER A 15 -7.86 -2.15 -5.03
C SER A 15 -9.32 -1.83 -4.69
N PHE A 16 -9.52 -0.71 -4.00
CA PHE A 16 -10.86 -0.12 -3.84
C PHE A 16 -11.17 0.81 -5.01
N THR A 17 -12.45 0.93 -5.38
CA THR A 17 -12.89 1.93 -6.36
C THR A 17 -12.81 3.33 -5.76
N ASN A 18 -12.66 4.36 -6.60
CA ASN A 18 -12.66 5.75 -6.14
C ASN A 18 -13.95 6.10 -5.37
N ALA A 19 -15.11 5.61 -5.84
CA ALA A 19 -16.38 5.80 -5.13
C ALA A 19 -16.36 5.23 -3.70
N ALA A 20 -15.73 4.06 -3.49
CA ALA A 20 -15.59 3.47 -2.16
C ALA A 20 -14.65 4.29 -1.25
N VAL A 21 -13.57 4.83 -1.82
CA VAL A 21 -12.65 5.72 -1.08
C VAL A 21 -13.34 7.02 -0.69
N VAL A 22 -14.11 7.63 -1.60
CA VAL A 22 -14.88 8.85 -1.31
C VAL A 22 -15.92 8.60 -0.24
N GLU A 23 -16.68 7.50 -0.31
CA GLU A 23 -17.69 7.17 0.71
C GLU A 23 -17.06 6.91 2.08
N ALA A 24 -15.93 6.18 2.13
CA ALA A 24 -15.24 5.91 3.39
C ALA A 24 -14.70 7.19 4.07
N ASN A 25 -14.40 8.23 3.30
CA ASN A 25 -13.89 9.51 3.79
C ASN A 25 -14.96 10.62 3.85
N ARG A 26 -16.23 10.30 3.56
CA ARG A 26 -17.31 11.28 3.55
C ARG A 26 -17.58 11.81 4.96
N GLU A 27 -17.98 13.07 5.06
CA GLU A 27 -18.39 13.66 6.33
C GLU A 27 -19.55 12.88 6.97
N GLY A 28 -19.38 12.54 8.24
CA GLY A 28 -20.35 11.75 9.02
C GLY A 28 -20.35 10.24 8.71
N ALA A 29 -19.51 9.77 7.78
CA ALA A 29 -19.33 8.33 7.57
C ALA A 29 -18.71 7.66 8.80
N PRO A 30 -19.01 6.37 9.05
CA PRO A 30 -18.31 5.60 10.08
C PRO A 30 -16.80 5.63 9.83
N LYS A 31 -16.00 5.78 10.90
CA LYS A 31 -14.54 5.75 10.80
C LYS A 31 -14.06 4.38 10.34
N VAL A 32 -13.80 4.23 9.04
CA VAL A 32 -13.30 3.00 8.44
C VAL A 32 -11.99 3.30 7.71
N GLU A 33 -10.98 2.46 7.95
CA GLU A 33 -9.75 2.47 7.17
C GLU A 33 -9.77 1.39 6.11
N LEU A 34 -9.44 1.81 4.90
CA LEU A 34 -9.27 0.92 3.75
C LEU A 34 -7.79 0.53 3.65
N VAL A 35 -7.53 -0.76 3.60
CA VAL A 35 -6.20 -1.36 3.37
C VAL A 35 -6.30 -2.23 2.13
N ASP A 36 -5.77 -1.73 1.02
CA ASP A 36 -5.69 -2.47 -0.24
C ASP A 36 -4.41 -3.30 -0.33
N GLY A 37 -4.26 -4.04 -1.43
CA GLY A 37 -3.11 -4.93 -1.62
C GLY A 37 -1.76 -4.20 -1.58
N ALA A 38 -1.69 -2.97 -2.10
CA ALA A 38 -0.44 -2.20 -2.12
C ALA A 38 -0.03 -1.78 -0.70
N LYS A 39 -0.97 -1.22 0.07
CA LYS A 39 -0.74 -0.83 1.47
C LYS A 39 -0.46 -2.05 2.36
N LEU A 40 -1.10 -3.18 2.07
CA LEU A 40 -0.84 -4.44 2.79
C LEU A 40 0.60 -4.93 2.55
N VAL A 41 1.11 -4.86 1.31
CA VAL A 41 2.50 -5.22 1.00
C VAL A 41 3.48 -4.28 1.69
N GLU A 42 3.22 -2.97 1.72
CA GLU A 42 4.04 -2.00 2.45
C GLU A 42 4.11 -2.34 3.95
N MET A 43 2.97 -2.69 4.56
CA MET A 43 2.92 -3.14 5.95
C MET A 43 3.75 -4.40 6.17
N PHE A 44 3.65 -5.41 5.28
CA PHE A 44 4.46 -6.62 5.35
C PHE A 44 5.95 -6.32 5.22
N GLN A 45 6.35 -5.42 4.33
CA GLN A 45 7.74 -4.98 4.20
C GLN A 45 8.25 -4.29 5.46
N ARG A 46 7.45 -3.42 6.08
CA ARG A 46 7.83 -2.65 7.27
C ARG A 46 8.18 -3.53 8.47
N VAL A 47 7.42 -4.62 8.65
CA VAL A 47 7.65 -5.58 9.75
C VAL A 47 8.34 -6.86 9.29
N GLU A 48 8.79 -6.90 8.04
CA GLU A 48 9.42 -8.07 7.39
C GLU A 48 8.59 -9.37 7.52
N LEU A 49 7.26 -9.25 7.54
CA LEU A 49 6.34 -10.37 7.70
C LEU A 49 6.15 -11.09 6.36
N GLY A 50 6.54 -12.37 6.30
CA GLY A 50 6.29 -13.22 5.13
C GLY A 50 7.04 -12.81 3.85
N VAL A 51 7.96 -11.84 3.93
CA VAL A 51 8.77 -11.35 2.82
C VAL A 51 10.25 -11.61 3.08
N LYS A 52 11.05 -11.65 2.02
CA LYS A 52 12.51 -11.71 2.10
C LYS A 52 13.08 -10.41 1.57
N LYS A 53 13.72 -9.62 2.43
CA LYS A 53 14.39 -8.39 2.03
C LYS A 53 15.49 -8.69 1.01
N ARG A 54 15.53 -7.95 -0.09
CA ARG A 54 16.59 -8.01 -1.10
C ARG A 54 16.97 -6.58 -1.49
N THR A 55 18.26 -6.33 -1.61
CA THR A 55 18.79 -5.11 -2.23
C THR A 55 18.92 -5.38 -3.73
N VAL A 56 18.38 -4.50 -4.56
CA VAL A 56 18.50 -4.57 -6.02
C VAL A 56 19.17 -3.31 -6.55
N TYR A 57 19.94 -3.44 -7.63
CA TYR A 57 20.63 -2.36 -8.30
C TYR A 57 20.30 -2.43 -9.79
N ASP A 58 19.93 -1.29 -10.36
CA ASP A 58 19.68 -1.15 -11.79
C ASP A 58 20.95 -0.70 -12.52
N VAL A 59 20.96 -0.96 -13.83
CA VAL A 59 22.13 -0.72 -14.67
C VAL A 59 22.18 0.74 -15.10
N ASP A 60 23.27 1.44 -14.78
CA ASP A 60 23.57 2.75 -15.34
C ASP A 60 24.24 2.58 -16.71
N LEU A 61 23.42 2.56 -17.76
CA LEU A 61 23.91 2.38 -19.13
C LEU A 61 24.83 3.52 -19.61
N SER A 62 24.62 4.74 -19.11
CA SER A 62 25.40 5.93 -19.48
C SER A 62 26.80 5.92 -18.88
N TYR A 63 26.93 5.39 -17.66
CA TYR A 63 28.24 5.11 -17.08
C TYR A 63 29.08 4.25 -18.03
N PHE A 64 28.46 3.29 -18.70
CA PHE A 64 29.13 2.38 -19.64
C PHE A 64 29.33 2.95 -21.05
N GLU A 65 28.74 4.10 -21.41
CA GLU A 65 28.96 4.72 -22.73
C GLU A 65 30.41 5.13 -22.94
N ARG A 66 31.10 5.58 -21.89
CA ARG A 66 32.51 6.00 -21.96
C ARG A 66 33.52 4.87 -22.27
N PHE A 67 33.05 3.63 -22.31
CA PHE A 67 33.85 2.43 -22.55
C PHE A 67 33.46 1.70 -23.85
N ARG A 68 32.60 2.28 -24.68
CA ARG A 68 32.32 1.78 -26.03
C ARG A 68 33.22 2.55 -27.01
N ASP A 69 34.04 1.81 -27.75
CA ASP A 69 35.06 2.31 -28.71
C ASP A 69 34.51 3.31 -29.74
#